data_AF-A0A3N9UR25-F1
#
_entry.id   AF-A0A3N9UR25-F1
#
_cell.length_a   1.000
_cell.length_b   1.000
_cell.length_c   1.000
_cell.angle_alpha   90.00
_cell.angle_beta   90.00
_cell.angle_gamma   90.00
#
_symmetry.space_group_name_H-M   'P 1'
#
loop_
_entity.id
_entity.type
_entity.pdbx_description
1 polymer ?
#
loop_
_entity_poly.entity_id
_entity_poly.type
_entity_poly.pdbx_seq_one_letter_code
_entity_poly.pdbx_strand_id
1 'polypeptide(L)'
;MMQTVKDLSDSILYVENEQWQCSFGHGKPVKLGLVLEAVDLGQSGKSGEESFPYVIDAYLIPQPECMDEELLEEAKSEGALTREEQIRHVYECDGGVPVNIDALQPAKASCGFSSFVADSSISSVKSQSGEEIEVRHFQDLEEAMLFARDFYAAYAHVLIGFIDVVLDSSLRAGGTGWDKIRGMTKK
;
A
#
# COMPACT_ATOMS: atom_id res chain seq x y z
N MET A 1 19.76 -6.97 5.77
CA MET A 1 18.31 -7.17 5.57
C MET A 1 17.99 -6.61 4.21
N MET A 2 17.50 -7.42 3.28
CA MET A 2 17.30 -7.00 1.89
C MET A 2 15.83 -6.71 1.66
N GLN A 3 15.48 -5.44 1.69
CA GLN A 3 14.19 -4.97 1.19
C GLN A 3 14.25 -4.99 -0.34
N THR A 4 13.21 -5.53 -0.97
CA THR A 4 13.10 -5.56 -2.43
C THR A 4 11.94 -4.65 -2.83
N VAL A 5 12.16 -3.80 -3.83
CA VAL A 5 11.15 -2.96 -4.46
C VAL A 5 11.01 -3.40 -5.91
N LYS A 6 9.78 -3.65 -6.37
CA LYS A 6 9.48 -4.13 -7.70
C LYS A 6 8.36 -3.30 -8.33
N ASP A 7 8.49 -3.01 -9.61
CA ASP A 7 7.41 -2.42 -10.41
C ASP A 7 6.42 -3.52 -10.80
N LEU A 8 5.13 -3.31 -10.51
CA LEU A 8 4.04 -4.19 -10.96
C LEU A 8 3.33 -3.61 -12.20
N SER A 9 3.31 -2.29 -12.30
CA SER A 9 2.83 -1.51 -13.45
C SER A 9 3.47 -0.11 -13.40
N ASP A 10 3.11 0.76 -14.35
CA ASP A 10 3.56 2.16 -14.36
C ASP A 10 3.07 2.96 -13.14
N SER A 11 2.02 2.50 -12.44
CA SER A 11 1.42 3.16 -11.29
C SER A 11 1.43 2.32 -10.01
N ILE A 12 2.03 1.13 -10.02
CA ILE A 12 2.01 0.23 -8.86
C ILE A 12 3.41 -0.28 -8.55
N LEU A 13 3.86 -0.05 -7.32
CA LEU A 13 5.04 -0.66 -6.74
C LEU A 13 4.65 -1.72 -5.72
N TYR A 14 5.52 -2.71 -5.58
CA TYR A 14 5.44 -3.69 -4.52
C TYR A 14 6.75 -3.76 -3.76
N VAL A 15 6.64 -3.74 -2.43
CA VAL A 15 7.75 -3.73 -1.49
C VAL A 15 7.63 -4.93 -0.58
N GLU A 16 8.71 -5.68 -0.44
CA GLU A 16 8.76 -6.82 0.47
C GLU A 16 10.06 -6.90 1.25
N ASN A 17 9.96 -7.52 2.42
CA ASN A 17 11.08 -7.85 3.28
C ASN A 17 10.77 -9.17 3.98
N GLU A 18 11.75 -10.06 4.07
CA GLU A 18 11.58 -11.39 4.67
C GLU A 18 11.17 -11.35 6.14
N GLN A 19 11.43 -10.25 6.84
CA GLN A 19 11.11 -10.08 8.25
C GLN A 19 9.70 -9.53 8.48
N TRP A 20 9.03 -9.06 7.43
CA TRP A 20 7.68 -8.52 7.54
C TRP A 20 6.71 -9.68 7.61
N GLN A 21 6.20 -9.93 8.80
CA GLN A 21 5.30 -11.04 9.05
C GLN A 21 4.32 -10.71 10.17
N CYS A 22 3.12 -11.29 10.09
CA CYS A 22 2.15 -11.30 11.17
C CYS A 22 1.87 -12.75 11.62
N SER A 23 1.35 -12.91 12.83
CA SER A 23 1.01 -14.22 13.38
C SER A 23 -0.43 -14.22 13.87
N PHE A 24 -1.19 -15.24 13.48
CA PHE A 24 -2.54 -15.46 14.00
C PHE A 24 -2.54 -16.11 15.40
N GLY A 25 -1.37 -16.24 16.04
CA GLY A 25 -1.21 -16.91 17.34
C GLY A 25 -1.19 -18.44 17.26
N HIS A 26 -1.37 -19.01 16.07
CA HIS A 26 -1.26 -20.44 15.77
C HIS A 26 -0.75 -20.61 14.33
N GLY A 27 -0.06 -21.73 14.07
CA GLY A 27 0.49 -22.02 12.74
C GLY A 27 1.80 -21.29 12.44
N LYS A 28 2.15 -21.22 11.15
CA LYS A 28 3.34 -20.50 10.68
C LYS A 28 3.02 -19.01 10.53
N PRO A 29 3.96 -18.10 10.83
CA PRO A 29 3.80 -16.70 10.51
C PRO A 29 3.51 -16.49 9.02
N VAL A 30 2.64 -15.53 8.72
CA VAL A 30 2.32 -15.10 7.37
C VAL A 30 3.23 -13.94 7.03
N LYS A 31 4.02 -14.08 5.97
CA LYS A 31 4.81 -12.97 5.46
C LYS A 31 3.92 -11.96 4.73
N LEU A 32 4.24 -10.69 4.87
CA LEU A 32 3.51 -9.58 4.30
C LEU A 32 4.37 -8.80 3.30
N GLY A 33 3.71 -8.26 2.29
CA GLY A 33 4.24 -7.26 1.38
C GLY A 33 3.37 -6.00 1.41
N LEU A 34 3.91 -4.93 0.85
CA LEU A 34 3.26 -3.63 0.76
C LEU A 34 3.12 -3.26 -0.72
N VAL A 35 1.90 -3.01 -1.16
CA VAL A 35 1.59 -2.41 -2.45
C VAL A 35 1.48 -0.90 -2.26
N LEU A 36 2.10 -0.13 -3.16
CA LEU A 36 1.97 1.32 -3.25
C LEU A 36 1.41 1.64 -4.64
N GLU A 37 0.23 2.22 -4.69
CA GLU A 37 -0.44 2.56 -5.95
C GLU A 37 -0.60 4.08 -6.05
N ALA A 38 -0.18 4.64 -7.18
CA ALA A 38 -0.46 6.01 -7.55
C ALA A 38 -1.86 6.12 -8.17
N VAL A 39 -2.73 6.88 -7.50
CA VAL A 39 -4.15 7.07 -7.87
C VAL A 39 -4.36 8.48 -8.37
N ASP A 40 -4.91 8.61 -9.57
CA ASP A 40 -5.38 9.89 -10.12
C ASP A 40 -6.77 10.23 -9.58
N LEU A 41 -6.86 11.27 -8.76
CA LEU A 41 -8.12 11.79 -8.20
C LEU A 41 -8.91 12.66 -9.18
N GLY A 42 -8.36 12.89 -10.38
CA GLY A 42 -8.87 13.83 -11.37
C GLY A 42 -8.67 15.29 -10.95
N GLN A 43 -8.96 16.22 -11.87
CA GLN A 43 -8.93 17.65 -11.57
C GLN A 43 -10.07 18.03 -10.61
N SER A 44 -9.83 17.90 -9.30
CA SER A 44 -10.73 18.42 -8.26
C SER A 44 -10.46 19.90 -7.91
N GLY A 45 -9.51 20.54 -8.62
CA GLY A 45 -9.19 21.96 -8.45
C GLY A 45 -10.13 22.88 -9.24
N LYS A 46 -10.66 23.92 -8.57
CA LYS A 46 -11.30 25.05 -9.24
C LYS A 46 -10.29 25.63 -10.25
N SER A 47 -10.72 25.84 -11.48
CA SER A 47 -9.88 26.32 -12.58
C SER A 47 -8.95 27.46 -12.16
N GLY A 48 -7.63 27.21 -12.14
CA GLY A 48 -6.62 28.25 -11.93
C GLY A 48 -5.50 27.93 -10.92
N GLU A 49 -5.60 26.87 -10.11
CA GLU A 49 -4.52 26.42 -9.22
C GLU A 49 -3.77 25.22 -9.83
N GLU A 50 -2.46 25.10 -9.56
CA GLU A 50 -1.67 23.91 -9.88
C GLU A 50 -2.34 22.69 -9.24
N SER A 51 -2.94 21.84 -10.07
CA SER A 51 -3.59 20.64 -9.59
C SER A 51 -2.52 19.61 -9.26
N PHE A 52 -2.52 19.09 -8.04
CA PHE A 52 -1.79 17.90 -7.64
C PHE A 52 -2.79 16.72 -7.57
N PRO A 53 -3.14 16.09 -8.72
CA PRO A 53 -4.24 15.13 -8.76
C PRO A 53 -3.84 13.74 -8.30
N TYR A 54 -2.54 13.45 -8.16
CA TYR A 54 -2.06 12.12 -7.80
C TYR A 54 -1.86 11.98 -6.29
N VAL A 55 -2.27 10.85 -5.73
CA VAL A 55 -1.95 10.43 -4.35
C VAL A 55 -1.39 9.01 -4.36
N ILE A 56 -0.72 8.59 -3.28
CA ILE A 56 -0.29 7.20 -3.12
C ILE A 56 -1.18 6.51 -2.09
N ASP A 57 -1.91 5.49 -2.52
CA ASP A 57 -2.55 4.54 -1.62
C ASP A 57 -1.57 3.41 -1.28
N ALA A 58 -1.65 2.91 -0.04
CA ALA A 58 -0.81 1.82 0.43
C ALA A 58 -1.66 0.67 0.97
N TYR A 59 -1.31 -0.57 0.59
CA TYR A 59 -2.05 -1.77 0.99
C TYR A 59 -1.12 -2.89 1.43
N LEU A 60 -1.45 -3.51 2.55
CA LEU A 60 -0.80 -4.74 2.99
C LEU A 60 -1.48 -5.96 2.36
N ILE A 61 -0.66 -6.86 1.83
CA ILE A 61 -1.09 -8.14 1.27
C ILE A 61 -0.15 -9.26 1.74
N PRO A 62 -0.59 -10.54 1.78
CA PRO A 62 0.32 -11.65 1.99
C PRO A 62 1.37 -11.74 0.88
N GLN A 63 2.57 -12.21 1.16
CA GLN A 63 3.51 -12.57 0.09
C GLN A 63 2.98 -13.82 -0.64
N PRO A 64 3.24 -13.99 -1.95
CA PRO A 64 2.73 -15.12 -2.75
C PRO A 64 2.94 -16.51 -2.14
N GLU A 65 4.05 -16.77 -1.45
CA GLU A 65 4.27 -18.06 -0.75
C GLU A 65 3.25 -18.36 0.37
N CYS A 66 2.61 -17.34 0.91
CA CYS A 66 1.61 -17.41 1.98
C CYS A 66 0.17 -17.24 1.47
N MET A 67 -0.02 -16.81 0.22
CA MET A 67 -1.35 -16.62 -0.38
C MET A 67 -2.06 -17.96 -0.60
N ASP A 68 -3.40 -17.93 -0.55
CA ASP A 68 -4.24 -19.07 -0.93
C ASP A 68 -3.90 -19.52 -2.36
N GLU A 69 -3.81 -20.83 -2.55
CA GLU A 69 -3.46 -21.42 -3.85
C GLU A 69 -4.56 -21.19 -4.89
N GLU A 70 -5.83 -21.12 -4.46
CA GLU A 70 -6.94 -20.83 -5.37
C GLU A 70 -6.79 -19.46 -6.03
N LEU A 71 -6.38 -18.43 -5.28
CA LEU A 71 -6.13 -17.08 -5.82
C LEU A 71 -4.97 -17.06 -6.83
N LEU A 72 -3.91 -17.82 -6.56
CA LEU A 72 -2.75 -17.88 -7.45
C LEU A 72 -3.06 -18.70 -8.72
N GLU A 73 -3.88 -19.74 -8.63
CA GLU A 73 -4.32 -20.51 -9.80
C GLU A 73 -5.30 -19.72 -10.66
N GLU A 74 -6.20 -18.94 -10.05
CA GLU A 74 -7.06 -17.99 -10.76
C GLU A 74 -6.22 -16.99 -11.57
N ALA A 75 -5.25 -16.33 -10.92
CA ALA A 75 -4.33 -15.40 -11.58
C ALA A 75 -3.62 -16.05 -12.78
N LYS A 76 -3.10 -17.28 -12.62
CA LYS A 76 -2.46 -18.01 -13.72
C LYS A 76 -3.42 -18.32 -14.86
N SER A 77 -4.67 -18.67 -14.54
CA SER A 77 -5.70 -18.98 -15.54
C SER A 77 -6.06 -17.75 -16.39
N GLU A 78 -5.93 -16.55 -15.82
CA GLU A 78 -6.11 -15.26 -16.50
C GLU A 78 -4.84 -14.76 -17.20
N GLY A 79 -3.74 -15.50 -17.12
CA GLY A 79 -2.49 -15.21 -17.83
C GLY A 79 -1.41 -14.51 -17.01
N ALA A 80 -1.57 -14.40 -15.68
CA ALA A 80 -0.51 -13.93 -14.79
C ALA A 80 0.54 -15.02 -14.53
N LEU A 81 1.59 -15.06 -15.36
CA LEU A 81 2.57 -16.15 -15.37
C LEU A 81 3.78 -15.87 -14.47
N THR A 82 4.10 -14.60 -14.26
CA THR A 82 5.19 -14.16 -13.38
C THR A 82 4.69 -13.89 -11.96
N ARG A 83 5.62 -13.84 -10.99
CA ARG A 83 5.29 -13.55 -9.60
C ARG A 83 4.70 -12.13 -9.47
N GLU A 84 5.26 -11.18 -10.19
CA GLU A 84 4.84 -9.78 -10.21
C GLU A 84 3.42 -9.65 -10.79
N GLU A 85 3.13 -10.32 -11.90
CA GLU A 85 1.77 -10.34 -12.47
C GLU A 85 0.76 -10.99 -11.52
N GLN A 86 1.14 -12.06 -10.81
CA GLN A 86 0.26 -12.72 -9.83
C GLN A 86 -0.04 -11.79 -8.64
N ILE A 87 0.98 -11.11 -8.12
CA ILE A 87 0.80 -10.13 -7.03
C ILE A 87 -0.14 -9.02 -7.50
N ARG A 88 0.09 -8.48 -8.69
CA ARG A 88 -0.75 -7.42 -9.26
C ARG A 88 -2.19 -7.89 -9.41
N HIS A 89 -2.39 -9.06 -10.01
CA HIS A 89 -3.73 -9.60 -10.24
C HIS A 89 -4.50 -9.82 -8.93
N VAL A 90 -3.88 -10.46 -7.93
CA VAL A 90 -4.50 -10.66 -6.62
C VAL A 90 -4.81 -9.31 -5.96
N TYR A 91 -3.91 -8.34 -6.05
CA TYR A 91 -4.17 -6.99 -5.55
C TYR A 91 -5.33 -6.29 -6.28
N GLU A 92 -5.41 -6.38 -7.60
CA GLU A 92 -6.47 -5.72 -8.39
C GLU A 92 -7.85 -6.37 -8.15
N CYS A 93 -7.90 -7.69 -7.96
CA CYS A 93 -9.15 -8.44 -7.75
C CYS A 93 -9.62 -8.41 -6.30
N ASP A 94 -8.71 -8.66 -5.34
CA ASP A 94 -9.05 -8.79 -3.93
C ASP A 94 -8.73 -7.54 -3.10
N GLY A 95 -7.87 -6.65 -3.60
CA GLY A 95 -7.32 -5.54 -2.82
C GLY A 95 -6.37 -6.01 -1.72
N GLY A 96 -6.30 -5.25 -0.65
CA GLY A 96 -5.51 -5.58 0.53
C GLY A 96 -6.05 -4.89 1.77
N VAL A 97 -5.25 -4.87 2.84
CA VAL A 97 -5.56 -4.07 4.03
C VAL A 97 -5.04 -2.65 3.78
N PRO A 98 -5.91 -1.64 3.61
CA PRO A 98 -5.47 -0.26 3.38
C PRO A 98 -4.72 0.26 4.58
N VAL A 99 -3.65 1.02 4.34
CA VAL A 99 -2.88 1.67 5.40
C VAL A 99 -2.58 3.12 5.06
N ASN A 100 -2.76 4.01 6.04
CA ASN A 100 -2.31 5.38 5.92
C ASN A 100 -0.80 5.47 6.22
N ILE A 101 0.02 5.44 5.17
CA ILE A 101 1.48 5.50 5.28
C ILE A 101 1.99 6.89 5.71
N ASP A 102 1.23 7.96 5.44
CA ASP A 102 1.57 9.32 5.85
C ASP A 102 1.33 9.55 7.35
N ALA A 103 0.27 8.97 7.92
CA ALA A 103 -0.01 9.06 9.35
C ALA A 103 1.03 8.36 10.24
N LEU A 104 1.79 7.42 9.68
CA LEU A 104 2.83 6.68 10.38
C LEU A 104 4.20 7.38 10.33
N GLN A 105 4.28 8.56 9.70
CA GLN A 105 5.48 9.38 9.73
C GLN A 105 5.70 9.96 11.14
N PRO A 106 6.93 9.91 11.68
CA PRO A 106 7.23 10.64 12.89
C PRO A 106 6.94 12.13 12.68
N ALA A 107 6.32 12.78 13.67
CA ALA A 107 5.88 14.19 13.62
C ALA A 107 6.96 15.22 13.17
N LYS A 108 8.24 14.83 13.08
CA LYS A 108 9.33 15.67 12.57
C LYS A 108 9.48 15.66 11.04
N ALA A 109 8.85 14.74 10.31
CA ALA A 109 8.86 14.75 8.84
C ALA A 109 7.80 15.68 8.24
N SER A 110 6.73 15.96 9.00
CA SER A 110 5.55 16.74 8.58
C SER A 110 5.81 18.25 8.43
N CYS A 111 6.85 18.82 9.06
CA CYS A 111 7.03 20.29 9.11
C CYS A 111 8.37 20.83 8.59
N GLY A 112 9.09 20.12 7.71
CA GLY A 112 10.26 20.73 7.07
C GLY A 112 11.20 19.82 6.28
N PHE A 113 11.04 18.49 6.35
CA PHE A 113 11.88 17.56 5.58
C PHE A 113 11.22 17.10 4.27
N SER A 114 9.88 17.11 4.21
CA SER A 114 9.11 16.78 2.99
C SER A 114 9.18 17.85 1.91
N SER A 115 9.34 19.12 2.27
CA SER A 115 9.41 20.26 1.33
C SER A 115 10.71 20.31 0.51
N PHE A 116 11.64 19.39 0.74
CA PHE A 116 12.92 19.33 0.02
C PHE A 116 12.95 18.24 -1.06
N VAL A 117 11.94 17.38 -1.15
CA VAL A 117 11.98 16.15 -1.95
C VAL A 117 10.98 16.14 -3.11
N ALA A 118 9.87 16.88 -3.00
CA ALA A 118 8.83 16.98 -4.02
C ALA A 118 8.02 18.26 -3.81
N ASP A 119 7.58 18.92 -4.89
CA ASP A 119 6.58 19.98 -4.80
C ASP A 119 5.26 19.28 -4.48
N SER A 120 4.96 19.14 -3.19
CA SER A 120 3.83 18.35 -2.72
C SER A 120 2.97 19.15 -1.77
N SER A 121 1.65 18.94 -1.86
CA SER A 121 0.69 19.50 -0.92
C SER A 121 0.12 18.39 -0.04
N ILE A 122 0.00 18.67 1.26
CA ILE A 122 -0.71 17.77 2.18
C ILE A 122 -2.12 18.32 2.29
N SER A 123 -3.10 17.53 1.88
CA SER A 123 -4.51 17.90 1.97
C SER A 123 -5.32 16.72 2.50
N SER A 124 -6.44 17.01 3.15
CA SER A 124 -7.32 15.98 3.70
C SER A 124 -8.16 15.37 2.58
N VAL A 125 -7.99 14.08 2.33
CA VAL A 125 -8.86 13.29 1.45
C VAL A 125 -9.71 12.37 2.31
N LYS A 126 -10.97 12.18 1.93
CA LYS A 126 -11.76 11.10 2.51
C LYS A 126 -11.24 9.79 1.96
N SER A 127 -10.59 9.01 2.81
CA SER A 127 -10.21 7.64 2.53
C SER A 127 -11.41 6.84 2.03
N GLN A 128 -11.16 5.71 1.35
CA GLN A 128 -12.20 4.73 1.09
C GLN A 128 -12.93 4.29 2.37
N SER A 129 -12.33 4.41 3.56
CA SER A 129 -12.97 4.17 4.87
C SER A 129 -13.94 5.27 5.35
N GLY A 130 -13.98 6.43 4.69
CA GLY A 130 -14.77 7.60 5.09
C GLY A 130 -14.08 8.51 6.13
N GLU A 131 -12.90 8.13 6.61
CA GLU A 131 -12.07 8.98 7.46
C GLU A 131 -11.34 10.04 6.64
N GLU A 132 -11.28 11.27 7.15
CA GLU A 132 -10.40 12.30 6.60
C GLU A 132 -8.97 11.94 6.96
N ILE A 133 -8.22 11.52 5.95
CA ILE A 133 -6.80 11.22 6.06
C ILE A 133 -6.02 12.35 5.40
N GLU A 134 -4.99 12.83 6.09
CA GLU A 134 -3.99 13.67 5.46
C GLU A 134 -3.16 12.78 4.54
N VAL A 135 -3.22 13.10 3.24
CA VAL A 135 -2.46 12.40 2.21
C VAL A 135 -1.66 13.41 1.41
N ARG A 136 -0.50 12.96 0.95
CA ARG A 136 0.34 13.75 0.06
C ARG A 136 -0.17 13.70 -1.37
N HIS A 137 -0.28 14.87 -1.97
CA HIS A 137 -0.61 15.04 -3.37
C HIS A 137 0.64 15.38 -4.20
N PHE A 138 0.69 14.84 -5.42
CA PHE A 138 1.79 14.96 -6.37
C PHE A 138 1.30 15.54 -7.71
N GLN A 139 2.21 16.19 -8.43
CA GLN A 139 1.86 16.89 -9.66
C GLN A 139 1.58 15.91 -10.80
N ASP A 140 2.38 14.86 -10.88
CA ASP A 140 2.26 13.82 -11.89
C ASP A 140 2.58 12.42 -11.33
N LEU A 141 2.30 11.42 -12.17
CA LEU A 141 2.53 10.02 -11.86
C LEU A 141 4.01 9.71 -11.60
N GLU A 142 4.92 10.33 -12.34
CA GLU A 142 6.35 10.07 -12.22
C GLU A 142 6.88 10.53 -10.85
N GLU A 143 6.50 11.73 -10.42
CA GLU A 143 6.84 12.27 -9.10
C GLU A 143 6.26 11.41 -7.97
N ALA A 144 5.00 11.00 -8.07
CA ALA A 144 4.34 10.15 -7.08
C ALA A 144 5.08 8.80 -6.93
N MET A 145 5.43 8.17 -8.05
CA MET A 145 6.08 6.87 -8.07
C MET A 145 7.55 6.93 -7.62
N LEU A 146 8.28 7.98 -8.00
CA LEU A 146 9.62 8.25 -7.49
C LEU A 146 9.60 8.43 -5.97
N PHE A 147 8.65 9.24 -5.47
CA PHE A 147 8.51 9.46 -4.04
C PHE A 147 8.13 8.15 -3.29
N ALA A 148 7.22 7.37 -3.84
CA ALA A 148 6.82 6.08 -3.27
C ALA A 148 8.01 5.12 -3.16
N ARG A 149 8.83 5.05 -4.21
CA ARG A 149 10.04 4.20 -4.25
C ARG A 149 11.11 4.66 -3.25
N ASP A 150 11.44 5.94 -3.24
CA ASP A 150 12.61 6.43 -2.50
C ASP A 150 12.29 6.71 -1.04
N PHE A 151 11.04 7.11 -0.75
CA PHE A 151 10.61 7.46 0.59
C PHE A 151 9.71 6.38 1.20
N TYR A 152 8.51 6.14 0.66
CA TYR A 152 7.55 5.24 1.31
C TYR A 152 8.08 3.81 1.45
N ALA A 153 8.74 3.27 0.43
CA ALA A 153 9.37 1.97 0.54
C ALA A 153 10.43 1.97 1.66
N ALA A 154 11.27 3.00 1.77
CA ALA A 154 12.28 3.08 2.83
C ALA A 154 11.66 3.14 4.23
N TYR A 155 10.50 3.79 4.40
CA TYR A 155 9.80 3.93 5.68
C TYR A 155 8.84 2.78 6.01
N ALA A 156 8.57 1.87 5.08
CA ALA A 156 7.66 0.75 5.28
C ALA A 156 8.04 -0.18 6.46
N HIS A 157 9.30 -0.17 6.91
CA HIS A 157 9.69 -0.89 8.14
C HIS A 157 9.01 -0.33 9.41
N VAL A 158 8.67 0.96 9.44
CA VAL A 158 7.96 1.60 10.56
C VAL A 158 6.53 1.06 10.64
N LEU A 159 5.85 0.96 9.50
CA LEU A 159 4.50 0.39 9.36
C LEU A 159 4.40 -1.00 9.99
N ILE A 160 5.38 -1.85 9.74
CA ILE A 160 5.41 -3.21 10.26
C ILE A 160 5.60 -3.26 11.78
N GLY A 161 6.24 -2.24 12.37
CA GLY A 161 6.28 -2.10 13.83
C GLY A 161 4.91 -1.86 14.47
N PHE A 162 3.93 -1.41 13.69
CA PHE A 162 2.54 -1.17 14.11
C PHE A 162 1.56 -2.15 13.46
N ILE A 163 2.04 -3.29 12.95
CA ILE A 163 1.22 -4.20 12.14
C ILE A 163 -0.04 -4.66 12.86
N ASP A 164 0.03 -4.96 14.16
CA ASP A 164 -1.15 -5.41 14.93
C ASP A 164 -2.22 -4.33 14.99
N VAL A 165 -1.84 -3.06 15.19
CA VAL A 165 -2.79 -1.92 15.21
C VAL A 165 -3.43 -1.71 13.84
N VAL A 166 -2.64 -1.83 12.78
CA VAL A 166 -3.13 -1.74 11.40
C VAL A 166 -4.13 -2.87 11.11
N LEU A 167 -3.82 -4.10 11.52
CA LEU A 167 -4.68 -5.25 11.27
C LEU A 167 -5.91 -5.32 12.20
N ASP A 168 -5.86 -4.73 13.39
CA ASP A 168 -7.00 -4.59 14.31
C ASP A 168 -8.03 -3.57 13.82
N SER A 169 -7.64 -2.69 12.89
CA SER A 169 -8.51 -1.65 12.36
C SER A 169 -9.69 -2.25 11.58
N SER A 170 -10.87 -1.68 11.77
CA SER A 170 -12.10 -2.11 11.09
C SER A 170 -12.08 -1.71 9.63
N LEU A 171 -12.47 -2.64 8.75
CA LEU A 171 -12.56 -2.39 7.31
C LEU A 171 -13.98 -2.00 6.92
N ARG A 172 -14.13 -1.15 5.90
CA ARG A 172 -15.44 -0.70 5.40
C ARG A 172 -16.28 -1.84 4.82
N ALA A 173 -15.63 -2.84 4.24
CA ALA A 173 -16.29 -4.06 3.75
C ALA A 173 -16.79 -4.98 4.89
N GLY A 174 -16.52 -4.62 6.15
CA GLY A 174 -16.78 -5.44 7.33
C GLY A 174 -15.55 -6.26 7.76
N GLY A 175 -15.51 -6.61 9.04
CA GLY A 175 -14.37 -7.33 9.64
C GLY A 175 -13.16 -6.43 9.90
N THR A 176 -12.02 -7.06 10.12
CA THR A 176 -10.73 -6.44 10.44
C THR A 176 -9.68 -6.72 9.36
N GLY A 177 -8.56 -6.01 9.39
CA GLY A 177 -7.39 -6.35 8.58
C GLY A 177 -6.95 -7.82 8.79
N TRP A 178 -7.07 -8.34 10.02
CA TRP A 178 -6.83 -9.76 10.29
C TRP A 178 -7.73 -10.70 9.49
N ASP A 179 -9.02 -10.39 9.40
CA ASP A 179 -9.97 -11.21 8.64
C ASP A 179 -9.65 -11.18 7.14
N LYS A 180 -9.23 -10.00 6.64
CA LYS A 180 -8.82 -9.83 5.24
C LYS A 180 -7.55 -10.63 4.92
N ILE A 181 -6.49 -10.48 5.72
CA ILE A 181 -5.25 -11.27 5.54
C ILE A 181 -5.56 -12.77 5.66
N ARG A 182 -6.37 -13.18 6.64
CA ARG A 182 -6.76 -14.59 6.81
C ARG A 182 -7.49 -15.13 5.58
N GLY A 183 -8.39 -14.35 4.98
CA GLY A 183 -9.11 -14.73 3.77
C GLY A 183 -8.23 -14.88 2.54
N MET A 184 -7.09 -14.18 2.50
CA MET A 184 -6.13 -14.22 1.39
C MET A 184 -5.02 -15.27 1.58
N THR A 185 -4.91 -15.88 2.76
CA THR A 185 -3.83 -16.80 3.10
C THR A 185 -4.26 -18.25 3.11
N LYS A 186 -3.29 -19.15 2.90
CA LYS A 186 -3.51 -20.60 3.05
C LYS A 186 -4.12 -20.94 4.41
N LYS A 187 -5.13 -21.81 4.40
CA LYS A 187 -5.78 -22.35 5.60
C LYS A 187 -4.91 -23.35 6.35
#